data_AF-A0A852K6S7-F1
#
_entry.id   AF-A0A852K6S7-F1
#
_cell.length_a   1.000
_cell.length_b   1.000
_cell.length_c   1.000
_cell.angle_alpha   90.00
_cell.angle_beta   90.00
_cell.angle_gamma   90.00
#
_symmetry.space_group_name_H-M   'P 1'
#
loop_
_entity.id
_entity.type
_entity.pdbx_description
1 polymer ?
#
loop_
_entity_poly.entity_id
_entity_poly.type
_entity_poly.pdbx_seq_one_letter_code
_entity_poly.pdbx_strand_id
1 'polypeptide(L)'
;KKLFEVKRKDQMNALKNLIELNDINQQYKIIDIMLKGLFKVLEDSRAVLITADVPPDGPFPQDEKIKDAYSHVVENTAFFGDVVLRFPKIVHHYFDRNSNWNSLIRWGIGFCNLTGVFEQGPHSQVLRLV
;
A
#
# COMPACT_ATOMS: atom_id res chain seq x y z
N LYS A 1 1.31 5.56 -14.83
CA LYS A 1 -0.09 5.02 -14.86
C LYS A 1 -0.15 3.59 -15.44
N LYS A 2 0.32 3.31 -16.66
CA LYS A 2 0.28 1.94 -17.25
C LYS A 2 1.07 0.87 -16.45
N LEU A 3 2.24 1.21 -15.90
CA LEU A 3 3.03 0.30 -15.05
C LEU A 3 2.32 -0.05 -13.73
N PHE A 4 1.63 0.91 -13.13
CA PHE A 4 0.84 0.71 -11.91
C PHE A 4 -0.28 -0.32 -12.13
N GLU A 5 -0.98 -0.25 -13.27
CA GLU A 5 -2.07 -1.17 -13.61
C GLU A 5 -1.59 -2.63 -13.74
N VAL A 6 -0.44 -2.84 -14.39
CA VAL A 6 0.17 -4.18 -14.52
C VAL A 6 0.55 -4.71 -13.13
N LYS A 7 1.25 -3.90 -12.34
CA LYS A 7 1.67 -4.25 -10.98
C LYS A 7 0.46 -4.57 -10.09
N ARG A 8 -0.63 -3.81 -10.23
CA ARG A 8 -1.88 -4.01 -9.50
C ARG A 8 -2.54 -5.34 -9.87
N LYS A 9 -2.58 -5.68 -11.16
CA LYS A 9 -3.12 -6.95 -11.64
C LYS A 9 -2.33 -8.13 -11.08
N ASP A 10 -1.01 -8.05 -11.08
CA ASP A 10 -0.12 -9.10 -10.57
C ASP A 10 -0.27 -9.29 -9.07
N GLN A 11 -0.34 -8.19 -8.31
CA GLN A 11 -0.68 -8.19 -6.88
C GLN A 11 -2.01 -8.90 -6.62
N MET A 12 -3.06 -8.57 -7.36
CA MET A 12 -4.38 -9.18 -7.18
C MET A 12 -4.39 -10.68 -7.51
N ASN A 13 -3.64 -11.09 -8.54
CA ASN A 13 -3.48 -12.51 -8.86
C ASN A 13 -2.71 -13.25 -7.77
N ALA A 14 -1.64 -12.66 -7.22
CA ALA A 14 -0.90 -13.26 -6.10
C ALA A 14 -1.79 -13.46 -4.87
N LEU A 15 -2.66 -12.49 -4.54
CA LEU A 15 -3.60 -12.62 -3.43
C LEU A 15 -4.65 -13.71 -3.70
N LYS A 16 -5.16 -13.84 -4.94
CA LYS A 16 -6.08 -14.94 -5.31
C LYS A 16 -5.42 -16.30 -5.12
N ASN A 17 -4.22 -16.48 -5.64
CA ASN A 17 -3.47 -17.72 -5.50
C ASN A 17 -3.19 -18.06 -4.02
N LEU A 18 -2.95 -17.05 -3.18
CA LEU A 18 -2.81 -17.22 -1.73
C LEU A 18 -4.10 -17.67 -1.05
N ILE A 19 -5.28 -17.23 -1.51
CA ILE A 19 -6.57 -17.70 -0.99
C ILE A 19 -6.78 -19.17 -1.39
N GLU A 20 -6.43 -19.53 -2.63
CA GLU A 20 -6.53 -20.90 -3.14
C GLU A 20 -5.53 -21.86 -2.49
N LEU A 21 -4.43 -21.34 -1.93
CA LEU A 21 -3.49 -22.10 -1.12
C LEU A 21 -4.18 -22.55 0.18
N ASN A 22 -4.64 -23.79 0.24
CA ASN A 22 -5.31 -24.38 1.41
C ASN A 22 -4.34 -24.77 2.55
N ASP A 23 -3.26 -23.99 2.75
CA ASP A 23 -2.32 -24.12 3.87
C ASP A 23 -2.28 -22.81 4.67
N ILE A 24 -3.00 -22.80 5.78
CA ILE A 24 -3.11 -21.63 6.67
C ILE A 24 -1.74 -21.24 7.23
N ASN A 25 -0.88 -22.19 7.62
CA ASN A 25 0.41 -21.86 8.19
C ASN A 25 1.31 -21.15 7.16
N GLN A 26 1.24 -21.60 5.91
CA GLN A 26 1.97 -20.96 4.83
C GLN A 26 1.40 -19.58 4.48
N GLN A 27 0.07 -19.42 4.48
CA GLN A 27 -0.57 -18.11 4.32
C GLN A 27 -0.08 -17.11 5.38
N TYR A 28 -0.04 -17.50 6.66
CA TYR A 28 0.46 -16.65 7.74
C TYR A 28 1.91 -16.22 7.50
N LYS A 29 2.80 -17.15 7.13
CA LYS A 29 4.21 -16.84 6.85
C LYS A 29 4.37 -15.89 5.67
N ILE A 30 3.64 -16.13 4.58
CA ILE A 30 3.73 -15.28 3.38
C ILE A 30 3.20 -13.87 3.68
N ILE A 31 2.07 -13.77 4.39
CA ILE A 31 1.49 -12.48 4.76
C ILE A 31 2.40 -11.73 5.75
N ASP A 32 3.04 -12.41 6.71
CA ASP A 32 4.03 -11.78 7.59
C ASP A 32 5.17 -11.12 6.82
N ILE A 33 5.78 -11.87 5.89
CA ILE A 33 6.88 -11.35 5.03
C ILE A 33 6.37 -10.17 4.19
N MET A 34 5.19 -10.30 3.61
CA MET A 34 4.56 -9.27 2.79
C MET A 34 4.31 -7.99 3.57
N LEU A 35 3.70 -8.08 4.76
CA LEU A 35 3.43 -6.93 5.61
C LEU A 35 4.73 -6.24 6.04
N LYS A 36 5.73 -7.00 6.50
CA LYS A 36 7.05 -6.45 6.85
C LYS A 36 7.69 -5.69 5.69
N GLY A 37 7.64 -6.25 4.48
CA GLY A 37 8.15 -5.59 3.27
C GLY A 37 7.38 -4.32 2.94
N LEU A 38 6.05 -4.38 2.96
CA LEU A 38 5.17 -3.24 2.68
C LEU A 38 5.44 -2.08 3.62
N PHE A 39 5.45 -2.34 4.93
CA PHE A 39 5.66 -1.32 5.95
C PHE A 39 7.05 -0.70 5.89
N LYS A 40 8.07 -1.51 5.61
CA LYS A 40 9.43 -1.00 5.40
C LYS A 40 9.49 -0.04 4.21
N VAL A 41 8.95 -0.42 3.06
CA VAL A 41 8.95 0.46 1.87
C VAL A 41 8.15 1.73 2.13
N LEU A 42 7.03 1.63 2.85
CA LEU A 42 6.21 2.79 3.22
C LEU A 42 6.96 3.77 4.14
N GLU A 43 7.69 3.24 5.13
CA GLU A 43 8.52 4.03 6.05
C GLU A 43 9.67 4.74 5.31
N ASP A 44 10.43 3.99 4.50
CA ASP A 44 11.54 4.51 3.70
C ASP A 44 11.04 5.61 2.73
N SER A 45 9.91 5.37 2.06
CA SER A 45 9.35 6.33 1.10
C SER A 45 8.80 7.57 1.78
N ARG A 46 8.17 7.42 2.95
CA ARG A 46 7.73 8.55 3.78
C ARG A 46 8.90 9.44 4.17
N ALA A 47 10.03 8.86 4.59
CA ALA A 47 11.21 9.63 4.96
C ALA A 47 11.75 10.47 3.78
N VAL A 48 11.76 9.90 2.56
CA VAL A 48 12.16 10.62 1.34
C VAL A 48 11.23 11.80 1.07
N LEU A 49 9.90 11.60 1.13
CA LEU A 49 8.92 12.66 0.84
C LEU A 49 8.95 13.79 1.86
N ILE A 50 9.12 13.47 3.15
CA ILE A 50 9.26 14.48 4.22
C ILE A 50 10.56 15.26 4.04
N THR A 51 11.67 14.59 3.73
CA THR A 51 12.97 15.25 3.55
C THR A 51 12.98 16.17 2.32
N ALA A 52 12.24 15.80 1.28
CA ALA A 52 12.10 16.60 0.06
C ALA A 52 11.01 17.69 0.15
N ASP A 53 10.35 17.83 1.31
CA ASP A 53 9.27 18.79 1.57
C ASP A 53 8.18 18.77 0.49
N VAL A 54 7.76 17.57 0.10
CA VAL A 54 6.81 17.38 -1.02
C VAL A 54 5.38 17.62 -0.52
N PRO A 55 4.68 18.67 -1.02
CA PRO A 55 3.27 18.86 -0.70
C PRO A 55 2.42 17.75 -1.33
N PRO A 56 1.53 17.08 -0.58
CA PRO A 56 0.68 16.00 -1.11
C PRO A 56 -0.27 16.47 -2.22
N ASP A 57 -0.78 17.69 -2.10
CA ASP A 57 -1.70 18.37 -3.02
C ASP A 57 -0.98 19.15 -4.13
N GLY A 58 0.35 19.09 -4.17
CA GLY A 58 1.17 19.78 -5.15
C GLY A 58 1.28 19.07 -6.50
N PRO A 59 2.01 19.69 -7.46
CA PRO A 59 2.29 19.07 -8.74
C PRO A 59 3.09 17.79 -8.57
N PHE A 60 2.84 16.81 -9.45
CA PHE A 60 3.53 15.54 -9.40
C PHE A 60 5.06 15.71 -9.53
N PRO A 61 5.88 15.05 -8.69
CA PRO A 61 7.32 15.23 -8.68
C PRO A 61 7.99 14.90 -10.03
N GLN A 62 8.97 15.71 -10.42
CA GLN A 62 9.77 15.47 -11.63
C GLN A 62 11.04 14.65 -11.34
N ASP A 63 11.59 14.80 -10.13
CA ASP A 63 12.72 14.00 -9.68
C ASP A 63 12.33 12.52 -9.56
N GLU A 64 13.14 11.65 -10.15
CA GLU A 64 12.85 10.22 -10.26
C GLU A 64 12.77 9.55 -8.89
N LYS A 65 13.66 9.91 -7.97
CA LYS A 65 13.69 9.34 -6.61
C LYS A 65 12.45 9.74 -5.82
N ILE A 66 12.05 11.02 -5.90
CA ILE A 66 10.85 11.51 -5.22
C ILE A 66 9.58 10.91 -5.84
N LYS A 67 9.55 10.78 -7.17
CA LYS A 67 8.46 10.15 -7.92
C LYS A 67 8.27 8.67 -7.55
N ASP A 68 9.36 7.94 -7.40
CA ASP A 68 9.32 6.55 -6.96
C ASP A 68 8.82 6.43 -5.52
N ALA A 69 9.32 7.28 -4.60
CA ALA A 69 8.83 7.33 -3.23
C ALA A 69 7.33 7.66 -3.16
N TYR A 70 6.87 8.64 -3.94
CA TYR A 70 5.46 8.99 -4.05
C TYR A 70 4.63 7.80 -4.53
N SER A 71 5.09 7.14 -5.60
CA SER A 71 4.41 5.97 -6.15
C SER A 71 4.36 4.85 -5.12
N HIS A 72 5.46 4.56 -4.43
CA HIS A 72 5.49 3.56 -3.36
C HIS A 72 4.50 3.85 -2.24
N VAL A 73 4.34 5.10 -1.80
CA VAL A 73 3.36 5.42 -0.75
C VAL A 73 1.94 5.10 -1.22
N VAL A 74 1.56 5.57 -2.41
CA VAL A 74 0.21 5.35 -2.97
C VAL A 74 -0.04 3.86 -3.19
N GLU A 75 0.89 3.16 -3.84
CA GLU A 75 0.77 1.75 -4.19
C GLU A 75 0.69 0.85 -2.96
N ASN A 76 1.58 1.05 -1.98
CA ASN A 76 1.61 0.22 -0.77
C ASN A 76 0.43 0.50 0.15
N THR A 77 -0.05 1.74 0.22
CA THR A 77 -1.26 2.07 0.99
C THR A 77 -2.49 1.36 0.40
N ALA A 78 -2.67 1.41 -0.92
CA ALA A 78 -3.75 0.70 -1.59
C ALA A 78 -3.63 -0.82 -1.47
N PHE A 79 -2.42 -1.36 -1.63
CA PHE A 79 -2.18 -2.80 -1.53
C PHE A 79 -2.39 -3.33 -0.10
N PHE A 80 -2.03 -2.56 0.94
CA PHE A 80 -2.34 -2.93 2.31
C PHE A 80 -3.85 -3.11 2.52
N GLY A 81 -4.67 -2.19 1.98
CA GLY A 81 -6.12 -2.29 2.04
C GLY A 81 -6.65 -3.59 1.44
N ASP A 82 -6.10 -4.03 0.31
CA ASP A 82 -6.48 -5.31 -0.30
C ASP A 82 -6.16 -6.53 0.53
N VAL A 83 -5.00 -6.52 1.18
CA VAL A 83 -4.54 -7.63 2.02
C VAL A 83 -5.42 -7.70 3.27
N VAL A 84 -5.76 -6.56 3.87
CA VAL A 84 -6.69 -6.48 5.02
C VAL A 84 -8.06 -7.03 4.65
N LEU A 85 -8.62 -6.62 3.51
CA LEU A 85 -9.95 -7.07 3.07
C LEU A 85 -10.02 -8.59 2.81
N ARG A 86 -8.93 -9.19 2.33
CA ARG A 86 -8.87 -10.62 1.99
C ARG A 86 -8.44 -11.51 3.16
N PHE A 87 -7.57 -11.01 4.03
CA PHE A 87 -6.99 -11.78 5.14
C PHE A 87 -7.11 -11.06 6.49
N PRO A 88 -8.30 -10.60 6.90
CA PRO A 88 -8.45 -9.72 8.06
C PRO A 88 -7.90 -10.35 9.36
N LYS A 89 -8.16 -11.64 9.58
CA LYS A 89 -7.65 -12.36 10.77
C LYS A 89 -6.12 -12.41 10.84
N ILE A 90 -5.48 -12.68 9.71
CA ILE A 90 -4.02 -12.82 9.61
C ILE A 90 -3.37 -11.44 9.76
N VAL A 91 -3.94 -10.42 9.11
CA VAL A 91 -3.40 -9.07 9.21
C VAL A 91 -3.51 -8.53 10.63
N HIS A 92 -4.66 -8.66 11.30
CA HIS A 92 -4.81 -8.24 12.70
C HIS A 92 -3.80 -8.92 13.64
N HIS A 93 -3.51 -10.20 13.42
CA HIS A 93 -2.51 -10.94 14.19
C HIS A 93 -1.12 -10.27 14.19
N TYR A 94 -0.71 -9.67 13.07
CA TYR A 94 0.58 -8.99 12.96
C TYR A 94 0.49 -7.48 13.21
N PHE A 95 -0.55 -6.84 12.70
CA PHE A 95 -0.73 -5.39 12.73
C PHE A 95 -0.99 -4.86 14.15
N ASP A 96 -1.86 -5.51 14.92
CA ASP A 96 -2.27 -5.03 16.24
C ASP A 96 -1.10 -5.05 17.25
N ARG A 97 -0.04 -5.81 16.96
CA ARG A 97 1.18 -5.91 17.77
C ARG A 97 2.25 -4.88 17.41
N ASN A 98 2.09 -4.15 16.31
CA ASN A 98 3.06 -3.19 15.80
C ASN A 98 2.47 -1.77 15.81
N SER A 99 2.64 -1.06 16.92
CA SER A 99 2.09 0.30 17.09
C SER A 99 2.58 1.29 16.02
N ASN A 100 3.81 1.14 15.51
CA ASN A 100 4.37 1.97 14.42
C ASN A 100 3.58 1.80 13.11
N TRP A 101 3.11 0.58 12.81
CA TRP A 101 2.40 0.30 11.55
C TRP A 101 1.07 1.04 11.47
N ASN A 102 0.37 1.20 12.60
CA ASN A 102 -0.85 2.01 12.66
C ASN A 102 -0.58 3.48 12.33
N SER A 103 0.48 4.06 12.89
CA SER A 103 0.89 5.43 12.59
C SER A 103 1.27 5.62 11.12
N LEU A 104 2.00 4.66 10.54
CA LEU A 104 2.41 4.70 9.13
C LEU A 104 1.23 4.61 8.18
N ILE A 105 0.26 3.70 8.42
CA ILE A 105 -0.94 3.60 7.57
C ILE A 105 -1.81 4.84 7.69
N ARG A 106 -2.04 5.37 8.89
CA ARG A 106 -2.83 6.60 9.05
C ARG A 106 -2.22 7.76 8.27
N TRP A 107 -0.90 7.89 8.32
CA TRP A 107 -0.18 8.85 7.51
C TRP A 107 -0.33 8.58 6.01
N GLY A 108 -0.15 7.34 5.56
CA GLY A 108 -0.27 6.95 4.15
C GLY A 108 -1.67 7.19 3.58
N ILE A 109 -2.72 6.88 4.33
CA ILE A 109 -4.12 7.17 3.96
C ILE A 109 -4.33 8.68 3.87
N GLY A 110 -3.89 9.45 4.87
CA GLY A 110 -3.99 10.90 4.86
C GLY A 110 -3.29 11.53 3.65
N PHE A 111 -2.07 11.05 3.36
CA PHE A 111 -1.31 11.47 2.18
C PHE A 111 -2.10 11.18 0.90
N CYS A 112 -2.60 9.96 0.72
CA CYS A 112 -3.34 9.59 -0.49
C CYS A 112 -4.66 10.34 -0.67
N ASN A 113 -5.33 10.71 0.42
CA ASN A 113 -6.56 11.51 0.35
C ASN A 113 -6.25 12.93 -0.12
N LEU A 114 -5.18 13.54 0.40
CA LEU A 114 -4.77 14.89 0.01
C LEU A 114 -4.27 14.96 -1.43
N THR A 115 -3.71 13.87 -1.97
CA THR A 115 -3.21 13.84 -3.35
C THR A 115 -4.31 13.72 -4.39
N GLY A 116 -5.53 13.31 -4.01
CA GLY A 116 -6.64 13.09 -4.92
C GLY A 116 -6.42 11.95 -5.93
N VAL A 117 -5.34 11.16 -5.79
CA VAL A 117 -4.97 10.10 -6.74
C VAL A 117 -6.06 9.02 -6.85
N PHE A 118 -6.85 8.86 -5.79
CA PHE A 118 -7.96 7.91 -5.73
C PHE A 118 -9.34 8.52 -6.03
N GLU A 119 -9.44 9.85 -6.20
CA GLU A 119 -10.72 10.53 -6.40
C GLU A 119 -11.18 10.61 -7.86
N GLN A 120 -10.25 10.60 -8.84
CA GLN A 120 -10.61 10.75 -10.27
C GLN A 120 -9.94 9.71 -11.18
N GLY A 121 -10.77 8.93 -11.88
CA GLY A 121 -10.35 8.03 -12.96
C GLY A 121 -11.15 6.73 -13.05
N PRO A 122 -10.94 5.91 -14.11
CA PRO A 122 -11.57 4.60 -14.29
C PRO A 122 -11.25 3.59 -13.17
N HIS A 123 -10.30 3.90 -12.29
CA HIS A 123 -9.90 3.08 -11.14
C HIS A 123 -10.56 3.52 -9.81
N SER A 124 -11.42 4.53 -9.82
CA SER A 124 -12.17 4.99 -8.64
C SER A 124 -13.03 3.88 -8.01
N GLN A 125 -13.48 2.89 -8.79
CA GLN A 125 -14.22 1.73 -8.29
C GLN A 125 -13.33 0.65 -7.64
N VAL A 126 -12.05 0.57 -7.99
CA VAL A 126 -11.10 -0.41 -7.40
C VAL A 126 -10.47 0.14 -6.10
N LEU A 127 -10.55 1.45 -5.90
CA LEU A 127 -9.87 2.18 -4.82
C LEU A 127 -10.83 2.84 -3.83
N ARG A 128 -12.15 2.81 -4.09
CA ARG A 128 -13.14 3.07 -3.06
C ARG A 128 -13.17 1.88 -2.11
N LEU A 129 -12.62 2.07 -0.91
CA LEU A 129 -13.00 1.28 0.26
C LEU A 129 -14.43 1.70 0.64
N VAL A 130 -15.41 1.23 -0.12
CA VAL A 130 -16.84 1.31 0.21
C VAL A 130 -17.41 -0.10 0.13
#